data_AF-A0A951BHB9-F1
#
_entry.id   AF-A0A951BHB9-F1
#
_cell.length_a   1.000
_cell.length_b   1.000
_cell.length_c   1.000
_cell.angle_alpha   90.00
_cell.angle_beta   90.00
_cell.angle_gamma   90.00
#
_symmetry.space_group_name_H-M   'P 1'
#
loop_
_entity.id
_entity.type
_entity.pdbx_description
1 polymer ?
#
loop_
_entity_poly.entity_id
_entity_poly.type
_entity_poly.pdbx_seq_one_letter_code
_entity_poly.pdbx_strand_id
1 'polypeptide(L)'
;FMRNVLIAIGNSGNLELRPAVEARLCDPSPLVRAMAVWALGRLAPAAEVAKQVAVHRVGEPDAAVLAEWDAALGHPSPVAP
;
A
#
# COMPACT_ATOMS: atom_id res chain seq x y z
N PHE A 1 15.62 -6.25 -0.79
CA PHE A 1 15.85 -4.91 -1.36
C PHE A 1 14.53 -4.14 -1.53
N MET A 2 13.62 -4.57 -2.42
CA MET A 2 12.39 -3.81 -2.73
C MET A 2 11.48 -3.55 -1.51
N ARG A 3 11.31 -4.50 -0.59
CA ARG A 3 10.63 -4.27 0.69
C ARG A 3 11.17 -3.05 1.44
N ASN A 4 12.49 -2.94 1.58
CA ASN A 4 13.11 -1.83 2.32
C ASN A 4 12.92 -0.50 1.58
N VAL A 5 12.91 -0.52 0.24
CA VAL A 5 12.60 0.64 -0.60
C VAL A 5 11.16 1.11 -0.36
N LEU A 6 10.19 0.20 -0.38
CA LEU A 6 8.78 0.53 -0.12
C LEU A 6 8.55 1.05 1.30
N ILE A 7 9.25 0.48 2.29
CA ILE A 7 9.24 0.99 3.66
C ILE A 7 9.78 2.43 3.71
N ALA A 8 10.92 2.69 3.06
CA ALA A 8 11.50 4.03 3.00
C ALA A 8 10.56 5.02 2.30
N ILE A 9 9.91 4.61 1.20
CA ILE A 9 8.91 5.41 0.49
C ILE A 9 7.73 5.75 1.41
N GLY A 10 7.12 4.77 2.07
CA GLY A 10 5.99 5.02 2.99
C GLY A 10 6.37 5.88 4.21
N ASN A 11 7.59 5.73 4.72
CA ASN A 11 8.11 6.58 5.81
C ASN A 11 8.39 8.02 5.36
N SER A 12 8.77 8.23 4.10
CA SER A 12 9.10 9.56 3.59
C SER A 12 7.91 10.52 3.55
N GLY A 13 6.68 10.00 3.45
CA GLY A 13 5.48 10.82 3.24
C GLY A 13 5.45 11.52 1.87
N ASN A 14 6.41 11.26 0.97
CA ASN A 14 6.46 11.92 -0.32
C ASN A 14 5.39 11.37 -1.27
N LEU A 15 4.33 12.16 -1.48
CA LEU A 15 3.18 11.82 -2.32
C LEU A 15 3.54 11.62 -3.79
N GLU A 16 4.66 12.17 -4.27
CA GLU A 16 5.16 12.00 -5.64
C GLU A 16 5.63 10.57 -5.92
N LEU A 17 5.89 9.78 -4.88
CA LEU A 17 6.33 8.38 -4.99
C LEU A 17 5.17 7.39 -5.07
N ARG A 18 3.91 7.85 -4.93
CA ARG A 18 2.72 6.99 -5.05
C ARG A 18 2.67 6.15 -6.33
N PRO A 19 2.95 6.68 -7.53
CA PRO A 19 2.91 5.86 -8.75
C PRO A 19 3.89 4.69 -8.71
N ALA A 20 5.05 4.87 -8.06
CA ALA A 20 6.02 3.79 -7.88
C ALA A 20 5.52 2.70 -6.92
N VAL A 21 4.74 3.07 -5.90
CA VAL A 21 4.09 2.14 -4.97
C VAL A 21 2.94 1.39 -5.66
N GLU A 22 2.06 2.10 -6.37
CA GLU A 22 0.94 1.52 -7.11
C GLU A 22 1.41 0.48 -8.13
N ALA A 23 2.51 0.76 -8.85
CA ALA A 23 3.13 -0.16 -9.79
C ALA A 23 3.67 -1.46 -9.16
N ARG A 24 3.70 -1.57 -7.81
CA ARG A 24 4.11 -2.77 -7.07
C ARG A 24 2.95 -3.55 -6.46
N LEU A 25 1.70 -3.09 -6.61
CA LEU A 25 0.52 -3.81 -6.12
C LEU A 25 0.27 -5.13 -6.86
N CYS A 26 0.86 -5.31 -8.05
CA CYS A 26 0.79 -6.54 -8.84
C CYS A 26 2.14 -7.29 -8.91
N ASP A 27 3.10 -6.98 -8.03
CA ASP A 27 4.40 -7.65 -8.03
C ASP A 27 4.25 -9.17 -7.81
N PRO A 28 5.02 -10.04 -8.49
CA PRO A 28 4.93 -11.49 -8.27
C PRO A 28 5.23 -11.90 -6.82
N SER A 29 6.04 -11.12 -6.09
CA SER A 29 6.35 -11.39 -4.70
C SER A 29 5.24 -10.89 -3.76
N PRO A 30 4.59 -11.77 -2.98
CA PRO A 30 3.59 -11.33 -2.00
C PRO A 30 4.17 -10.38 -0.95
N LEU A 31 5.45 -10.58 -0.57
CA LEU A 31 6.14 -9.67 0.34
C LEU A 31 6.26 -8.24 -0.23
N VAL A 32 6.48 -8.10 -1.53
CA VAL A 32 6.54 -6.79 -2.18
C VAL A 32 5.16 -6.17 -2.27
N ARG A 33 4.13 -6.95 -2.64
CA ARG A 33 2.73 -6.47 -2.64
C ARG A 33 2.30 -5.98 -1.26
N ALA A 34 2.52 -6.76 -0.21
CA ALA A 34 2.19 -6.38 1.17
C ALA A 34 2.82 -5.03 1.56
N MET A 35 4.09 -4.81 1.21
CA MET A 35 4.78 -3.55 1.51
C MET A 35 4.34 -2.39 0.62
N ALA A 36 3.85 -2.67 -0.58
CA ALA A 36 3.24 -1.67 -1.44
C ALA A 36 1.89 -1.21 -0.86
N VAL A 37 1.08 -2.14 -0.36
CA VAL A 37 -0.16 -1.84 0.36
C VAL A 37 0.10 -0.98 1.60
N TRP A 38 1.06 -1.38 2.42
CA TRP A 38 1.46 -0.63 3.61
C TRP A 38 1.91 0.81 3.25
N ALA A 39 2.75 0.96 2.23
CA ALA A 39 3.24 2.27 1.80
C ALA A 39 2.10 3.13 1.23
N LEU A 40 1.19 2.51 0.46
CA LEU A 40 0.02 3.19 -0.10
C LEU A 40 -0.89 3.73 1.01
N GLY A 41 -1.14 2.95 2.06
CA GLY A 41 -1.94 3.39 3.22
C GLY A 41 -1.38 4.63 3.93
N ARG A 42 -0.08 4.90 3.80
CA ARG A 42 0.57 6.11 4.34
C ARG A 42 0.54 7.29 3.37
N LEU A 43 0.60 7.01 2.07
CA LEU A 43 0.76 8.04 1.04
C LEU A 43 -0.57 8.43 0.37
N ALA A 44 -1.64 7.69 0.57
CA ALA A 44 -2.93 7.94 -0.08
C ALA A 44 -4.05 8.18 0.95
N PRO A 45 -5.03 9.06 0.65
CA PRO A 45 -6.24 9.16 1.45
C PRO A 45 -7.02 7.83 1.46
N ALA A 46 -7.77 7.58 2.53
CA ALA A 46 -8.56 6.35 2.69
C ALA A 46 -9.49 6.06 1.50
N ALA A 47 -10.06 7.10 0.87
CA ALA A 47 -10.90 6.95 -0.31
C ALA A 47 -10.13 6.36 -1.51
N GLU A 48 -8.86 6.68 -1.68
CA GLU A 48 -8.03 6.15 -2.76
C GLU A 48 -7.57 4.72 -2.43
N VAL A 49 -7.20 4.45 -1.17
CA VAL A 49 -6.91 3.08 -0.70
C VAL A 49 -8.11 2.17 -0.93
N ALA A 50 -9.33 2.63 -0.64
CA ALA A 50 -10.55 1.85 -0.87
C ALA A 50 -10.79 1.50 -2.35
N LYS A 51 -10.43 2.38 -3.29
CA LYS A 51 -10.48 2.07 -4.72
C LYS A 51 -9.49 0.96 -5.08
N GLN A 52 -8.26 1.05 -4.57
CA GLN A 52 -7.23 0.04 -4.83
C GLN A 52 -7.60 -1.32 -4.22
N VAL A 53 -8.22 -1.33 -3.03
CA VAL A 53 -8.78 -2.54 -2.41
C VAL A 53 -9.80 -3.23 -3.33
N ALA A 54 -10.73 -2.47 -3.92
CA ALA A 54 -11.75 -3.04 -4.80
C ALA A 54 -11.16 -3.75 -6.03
N VAL A 55 -9.98 -3.32 -6.49
CA VAL A 55 -9.29 -3.89 -7.64
C VAL A 55 -8.39 -5.06 -7.24
N HIS A 56 -7.59 -4.90 -6.18
CA HIS A 56 -6.47 -5.80 -5.88
C HIS A 56 -6.75 -6.82 -4.78
N ARG A 57 -7.73 -6.58 -3.90
CA ARG A 57 -8.06 -7.51 -2.81
C ARG A 57 -8.83 -8.73 -3.32
N VAL A 58 -9.61 -8.57 -4.38
CA VAL A 58 -10.37 -9.66 -5.00
C VAL A 58 -9.39 -10.60 -5.72
N GLY A 59 -9.24 -11.82 -5.21
CA GLY A 59 -8.36 -12.82 -5.80
C GLY A 59 -6.91 -12.79 -5.31
N GLU A 60 -6.56 -11.93 -4.35
CA GLU A 60 -5.26 -12.01 -3.66
C GLU A 60 -5.22 -13.27 -2.77
N PRO A 61 -4.31 -14.24 -3.05
CA PRO A 61 -4.25 -15.49 -2.29
C PRO A 61 -3.45 -15.36 -0.98
N ASP A 62 -2.60 -14.34 -0.84
CA ASP A 62 -1.67 -14.24 0.28
C ASP A 62 -2.30 -13.54 1.49
N ALA A 63 -2.36 -14.25 2.61
CA ALA A 63 -2.97 -13.76 3.84
C ALA A 63 -2.26 -12.54 4.44
N ALA A 64 -0.94 -12.39 4.26
CA ALA A 64 -0.23 -11.21 4.75
C ALA A 64 -0.57 -9.98 3.91
N VAL A 65 -0.73 -10.13 2.59
CA VAL A 65 -1.17 -9.03 1.73
C VAL A 65 -2.60 -8.60 2.08
N LEU A 66 -3.50 -9.55 2.33
CA LEU A 66 -4.88 -9.26 2.77
C LEU A 66 -4.90 -8.52 4.12
N ALA A 67 -4.06 -8.93 5.08
CA ALA A 67 -3.96 -8.27 6.37
C ALA A 67 -3.49 -6.81 6.24
N GLU A 68 -2.53 -6.53 5.34
CA GLU A 68 -2.09 -5.16 5.08
C GLU A 68 -3.20 -4.32 4.43
N TRP A 69 -4.04 -4.90 3.57
CA TRP A 69 -5.20 -4.18 3.01
C TRP A 69 -6.20 -3.79 4.10
N ASP A 70 -6.48 -4.71 5.02
CA ASP A 70 -7.39 -4.45 6.14
C ASP A 70 -6.81 -3.39 7.09
N ALA A 71 -5.50 -3.43 7.36
CA ALA A 71 -4.80 -2.41 8.14
C ALA A 71 -4.80 -1.03 7.45
N ALA A 72 -4.57 -0.98 6.14
CA ALA A 72 -4.54 0.26 5.37
C ALA A 72 -5.90 0.97 5.32
N LEU A 73 -7.01 0.23 5.39
CA LEU A 73 -8.36 0.79 5.55
C LEU A 73 -8.61 1.35 6.96
N GLY A 74 -7.97 0.76 7.98
CA GLY A 74 -8.08 1.17 9.38
C GLY A 74 -7.17 2.33 9.78
N HIS A 75 -6.17 2.67 8.97
CA HIS A 75 -5.28 3.80 9.19
C HIS A 75 -5.84 5.06 8.50
N PRO A 76 -6.45 6.01 9.23
CA PRO A 76 -6.64 7.34 8.66
C PRO A 76 -5.25 7.94 8.41
N SER A 77 -4.98 8.28 7.14
CA SER A 77 -3.80 9.08 6.78
C SER A 77 -3.71 10.28 7.73
N PRO A 78 -2.52 10.65 8.24
CA PRO A 78 -2.37 11.92 8.94
C PRO A 78 -2.62 13.02 7.91
N VAL A 79 -3.85 13.51 7.86
CA VAL A 79 -4.15 14.79 7.23
C VAL A 79 -3.29 15.80 7.98
N ALA A 80 -2.24 16.29 7.32
CA ALA A 80 -1.51 17.45 7.81
C ALA A 80 -2.51 18.62 7.94
N PRO A 81 -2.48 19.39 9.04
CA PRO A 81 -3.38 20.52 9.24
C PRO A 81 -3.20 21.60 8.16
#